data_AF-A0A250XMD8-F1
#
_entry.id   AF-A0A250XMD8-F1
#
_cell.length_a   1.000
_cell.length_b   1.000
_cell.length_c   1.000
_cell.angle_alpha   90.00
_cell.angle_beta   90.00
_cell.angle_gamma   90.00
#
_symmetry.space_group_name_H-M   'P 1'
#
loop_
_entity.id
_entity.type
_entity.pdbx_description
1 polymer ?
#
loop_
_entity_poly.entity_id
_entity_poly.type
_entity_poly.pdbx_seq_one_letter_code
_entity_poly.pdbx_strand_id
1 'polypeptide(L)'
;MMGRRYDALRHQSLSVVRATPTLSCKHEIVATLSVGGGQTLGTSSLDFTISCVGSPNGNCPCPCNYIADAGCTCRDLEAPLTLVVTKSQVWASYPMQYLQSFNYKPYEAIVRPSNDQCSASGSNPTCGWYYVGSYQVPDSQGFVCDCSFTDVWDTTLGVANEQRTRANLDCDFFSNPLNILVGNPPCSAHCLMFDPLWYSVSSDGSCIKFEACLSIVQIIQVHLCDKHVFK
;
A
#
# COMPACT_ATOMS: atom_id res chain seq x y z
N MET A 1 -10.32 -87.09 7.61
CA MET A 1 -9.38 -86.79 8.72
C MET A 1 -8.39 -85.75 8.23
N MET A 2 -7.92 -84.86 9.12
CA MET A 2 -7.20 -83.58 8.89
C MET A 2 -8.12 -82.43 8.41
N GLY A 3 -8.21 -81.26 9.04
CA GLY A 3 -7.67 -80.70 10.27
C GLY A 3 -7.98 -79.19 10.23
N ARG A 4 -8.81 -78.67 11.16
CA ARG A 4 -9.15 -77.22 11.24
C ARG A 4 -8.44 -76.58 12.44
N ARG A 5 -7.76 -75.48 12.15
CA ARG A 5 -7.08 -74.50 13.03
C ARG A 5 -6.81 -73.32 12.07
N TYR A 6 -7.08 -72.04 12.31
CA TYR A 6 -7.45 -71.18 13.44
C TYR A 6 -8.44 -70.12 12.88
N ASP A 7 -9.16 -69.30 13.66
CA ASP A 7 -8.64 -68.07 14.26
C ASP A 7 -9.56 -67.55 15.36
N ALA A 8 -8.95 -67.22 16.49
CA ALA A 8 -9.59 -66.57 17.62
C ALA A 8 -9.66 -65.06 17.35
N LEU A 9 -10.88 -64.54 17.19
CA LEU A 9 -11.15 -63.10 17.16
C LEU A 9 -10.90 -62.53 18.56
N ARG A 10 -9.79 -61.81 18.67
CA ARG A 10 -9.39 -61.02 19.84
C ARG A 10 -10.27 -59.77 19.90
N HIS A 11 -11.26 -59.73 20.79
CA HIS A 11 -11.98 -58.51 21.12
C HIS A 11 -11.02 -57.51 21.77
N GLN A 12 -10.53 -56.54 21.00
CA GLN A 12 -9.93 -55.33 21.54
C GLN A 12 -11.05 -54.45 22.11
N SER A 13 -11.11 -54.40 23.44
CA SER A 13 -11.85 -53.39 24.19
C SER A 13 -11.23 -52.02 23.92
N LEU A 14 -11.85 -51.26 23.02
CA LEU A 14 -11.61 -49.82 22.87
C LEU A 14 -12.27 -49.12 24.05
N SER A 15 -11.48 -48.79 25.08
CA SER A 15 -11.91 -47.90 26.14
C SER A 15 -12.07 -46.48 25.59
N VAL A 16 -13.32 -46.10 25.33
CA VAL A 16 -13.70 -44.72 25.04
C VAL A 16 -13.43 -43.88 26.29
N VAL A 17 -12.31 -43.16 26.33
CA VAL A 17 -12.04 -42.13 27.35
C VAL A 17 -12.98 -40.96 27.07
N ARG A 18 -14.15 -40.94 27.72
CA ARG A 18 -15.03 -39.78 27.75
C ARG A 18 -14.32 -38.67 28.52
N ALA A 19 -13.97 -37.57 27.85
CA ALA A 19 -13.59 -36.35 28.51
C ALA A 19 -14.78 -35.85 29.33
N THR A 20 -14.70 -35.95 30.65
CA THR A 20 -15.65 -35.33 31.56
C THR A 20 -15.42 -33.81 31.53
N PRO A 21 -16.45 -32.98 31.24
CA PRO A 21 -16.31 -31.54 31.36
C PRO A 21 -16.08 -31.21 32.84
N THR A 22 -14.84 -30.90 33.18
CA THR A 22 -14.46 -30.44 34.52
C THR A 22 -14.44 -28.91 34.49
N LEU A 23 -15.26 -28.29 35.34
CA LEU A 23 -15.27 -26.84 35.50
C LEU A 23 -14.07 -26.46 36.37
N SER A 24 -13.08 -25.80 35.77
CA SER A 24 -11.92 -25.25 36.48
C SER A 24 -12.14 -23.75 36.72
N CYS A 25 -12.35 -23.37 37.96
CA CYS A 25 -12.51 -21.97 38.37
C CYS A 25 -11.20 -21.44 38.96
N LYS A 26 -10.78 -20.25 38.54
CA LYS A 26 -9.64 -19.52 39.12
C LYS A 26 -10.03 -18.07 39.37
N HIS A 27 -9.54 -17.51 40.48
CA HIS A 27 -9.65 -16.07 40.73
C HIS A 27 -8.44 -15.37 40.11
N GLU A 28 -8.71 -14.38 39.26
CA GLU A 28 -7.68 -13.63 38.54
C GLU A 28 -7.86 -12.14 38.76
N ILE A 29 -6.75 -11.40 38.79
CA ILE A 29 -6.76 -9.94 38.81
C ILE A 29 -6.79 -9.48 37.35
N VAL A 30 -7.89 -8.86 36.94
CA VAL A 30 -8.04 -8.28 35.61
C VAL A 30 -7.77 -6.77 35.71
N ALA A 31 -6.66 -6.33 35.13
CA ALA A 31 -6.32 -4.91 35.04
C ALA A 31 -6.53 -4.41 33.61
N THR A 32 -7.26 -3.30 33.46
CA THR A 32 -7.39 -2.57 32.20
C THR A 32 -6.61 -1.28 32.30
N LEU A 33 -5.66 -1.08 31.39
CA LEU A 33 -4.74 0.06 31.41
C LEU A 33 -4.74 0.75 30.04
N SER A 34 -4.58 2.08 30.06
CA SER A 34 -4.40 2.86 28.83
C SER A 34 -2.90 3.06 28.58
N VAL A 35 -2.45 2.76 27.38
CA VAL A 35 -1.05 2.96 26.97
C VAL A 35 -1.01 4.01 25.86
N GLY A 36 -0.31 5.10 26.14
CA GLY A 36 -0.11 6.19 25.18
C GLY A 36 0.71 5.73 23.97
N GLY A 37 0.37 6.23 22.78
CA GLY A 37 1.22 6.02 21.60
C GLY A 37 2.58 6.67 21.80
N GLY A 38 3.68 5.97 21.49
CA GLY A 38 5.03 6.48 21.68
C GLY A 38 5.60 6.35 23.10
N GLN A 39 4.94 5.62 24.01
CA GLN A 39 5.51 5.23 25.29
C GLN A 39 6.56 4.11 25.10
N THR A 40 7.68 4.46 24.48
CA THR A 40 8.76 3.52 24.10
C THR A 40 9.68 3.14 25.26
N LEU A 41 9.65 3.92 26.34
CA LEU A 41 10.42 3.66 27.56
C LEU A 41 9.51 3.07 28.64
N GLY A 42 10.05 2.12 29.40
CA GLY A 42 9.39 1.48 30.53
C GLY A 42 9.30 2.37 31.77
N THR A 43 8.66 3.53 31.65
CA THR A 43 8.58 4.53 32.73
C THR A 43 7.52 4.21 33.78
N SER A 44 6.62 3.28 33.50
CA SER A 44 5.56 2.84 34.42
C SER A 44 5.61 1.33 34.60
N SER A 45 5.54 0.89 35.86
CA SER A 45 5.43 -0.51 36.25
C SER A 45 4.14 -0.78 37.02
N LEU A 46 3.63 -2.00 36.89
CA LEU A 46 2.53 -2.54 37.68
C LEU A 46 3.07 -3.70 38.51
N ASP A 47 3.00 -3.57 39.83
CA ASP A 47 3.50 -4.59 40.74
C ASP A 47 2.32 -5.37 41.33
N PHE A 48 2.31 -6.68 41.13
CA PHE A 48 1.32 -7.59 41.71
C PHE A 48 1.98 -8.40 42.82
N THR A 49 1.36 -8.46 43.98
CA THR A 49 1.84 -9.32 45.06
C THR A 49 1.36 -10.76 44.80
N ILE A 50 2.30 -11.69 44.68
CA ILE A 50 2.01 -13.13 44.63
C ILE A 50 2.36 -13.78 45.97
N SER A 51 1.55 -14.74 46.42
CA SER A 51 1.71 -15.40 47.72
C SER A 51 2.59 -16.65 47.68
N CYS A 52 3.00 -17.09 46.48
CA CYS A 52 3.94 -18.20 46.30
C CYS A 52 4.74 -18.03 44.99
N VAL A 53 5.98 -18.52 44.98
CA VAL A 53 6.93 -18.44 43.85
C VAL A 53 7.22 -19.85 43.34
N GLY A 54 7.37 -20.02 42.03
CA GLY A 54 7.72 -21.33 41.44
C GLY A 54 6.59 -22.35 41.42
N SER A 55 5.32 -21.92 41.57
CA SER A 55 4.16 -22.81 41.45
C SER A 55 3.98 -23.29 40.02
N PRO A 56 3.95 -24.62 39.75
CA PRO A 56 3.81 -25.15 38.40
C PRO A 56 2.44 -24.86 37.79
N ASN A 57 1.43 -24.65 38.62
CA ASN A 57 0.03 -24.45 38.21
C ASN A 57 -0.44 -23.00 38.44
N GLY A 58 0.43 -22.13 38.95
CA GLY A 58 0.10 -20.75 39.32
C GLY A 58 -0.99 -20.65 40.40
N ASN A 59 -1.15 -21.70 41.22
CA ASN A 59 -2.03 -21.72 42.38
C ASN A 59 -1.18 -21.65 43.65
N CYS A 60 -1.63 -20.84 44.60
CA CYS A 60 -1.04 -20.72 45.93
C CYS A 60 -2.11 -21.10 46.98
N PRO A 61 -1.75 -21.79 48.08
CA PRO A 61 -0.40 -22.20 48.47
C PRO A 61 0.17 -23.36 47.62
N CYS A 62 1.47 -23.63 47.78
CA CYS A 62 2.19 -24.65 47.04
C CYS A 62 1.61 -26.06 47.27
N PRO A 63 1.41 -26.86 46.21
CA PRO A 63 0.82 -28.21 46.32
C PRO A 63 1.82 -29.27 46.81
N CYS A 64 3.11 -28.94 46.93
CA CYS A 64 4.17 -29.86 47.35
C CYS A 64 4.86 -29.36 48.64
N ASN A 65 5.44 -30.29 49.41
CA ASN A 65 6.13 -29.95 50.64
C ASN A 65 7.61 -29.71 50.34
N TYR A 66 8.02 -28.44 50.31
CA TYR A 66 9.39 -28.05 49.99
C TYR A 66 10.46 -28.52 51.00
N ILE A 67 10.06 -28.95 52.20
CA ILE A 67 10.97 -29.48 53.23
C ILE A 67 11.26 -30.97 52.99
N ALA A 68 10.27 -31.71 52.48
CA ALA A 68 10.36 -33.16 52.31
C ALA A 68 10.73 -33.56 50.87
N ASP A 69 10.32 -32.79 49.87
CA ASP A 69 10.43 -33.13 48.46
C ASP A 69 11.59 -32.39 47.79
N ALA A 70 12.70 -33.09 47.53
CA ALA A 70 13.91 -32.51 46.90
C ALA A 70 13.67 -31.91 45.50
N GLY A 71 12.58 -32.29 44.82
CA GLY A 71 12.19 -31.76 43.50
C GLY A 71 11.16 -30.62 43.52
N CYS A 72 10.66 -30.22 44.69
CA CYS A 72 9.66 -29.16 44.80
C CYS A 72 10.32 -27.78 44.68
N THR A 73 10.06 -27.07 43.56
CA THR A 73 10.57 -25.71 43.31
C THR A 73 9.64 -24.61 43.82
N CYS A 74 8.41 -24.95 44.23
CA CYS A 74 7.43 -24.00 44.74
C CYS A 74 7.75 -23.58 46.19
N ARG A 75 7.62 -22.29 46.51
CA ARG A 75 7.78 -21.72 47.86
C ARG A 75 6.62 -20.79 48.20
N ASP A 76 6.03 -20.94 49.39
CA ASP A 76 5.03 -20.03 49.93
C ASP A 76 5.69 -18.77 50.49
N LEU A 77 6.28 -17.98 49.58
CA LEU A 77 6.93 -16.71 49.86
C LEU A 77 6.21 -15.60 49.09
N GLU A 78 5.97 -14.49 49.78
CA GLU A 78 5.41 -13.30 49.17
C GLU A 78 6.46 -12.58 48.32
N ALA A 79 6.18 -12.39 47.03
CA ALA A 79 7.06 -11.71 46.09
C ALA A 79 6.28 -10.75 45.17
N PRO A 80 6.88 -9.63 44.72
CA PRO A 80 6.27 -8.79 43.71
C PRO A 80 6.50 -9.37 42.30
N LEU A 81 5.47 -9.30 41.48
CA LEU A 81 5.47 -9.53 40.04
C LEU A 81 5.34 -8.18 39.34
N THR A 82 6.47 -7.64 38.88
CA THR A 82 6.53 -6.36 38.17
C THR A 82 6.23 -6.55 36.68
N LEU A 83 5.30 -5.78 36.14
CA LEU A 83 5.00 -5.69 34.71
C LEU A 83 5.35 -4.29 34.21
N VAL A 84 6.17 -4.22 33.16
CA VAL A 84 6.50 -2.98 32.47
C VAL A 84 5.86 -3.01 31.08
N VAL A 85 5.11 -1.96 30.74
CA VAL A 85 4.36 -1.87 29.49
C VAL A 85 4.91 -0.73 28.63
N THR A 86 5.19 -1.02 27.36
CA THR A 86 5.65 -0.06 26.36
C THR A 86 4.80 -0.14 25.09
N LYS A 87 4.69 0.96 24.34
CA LYS A 87 3.98 1.04 23.07
C LYS A 87 4.76 1.92 22.08
N SER A 88 4.95 1.42 20.87
CA SER A 88 5.66 2.17 19.83
C SER A 88 4.82 3.31 19.25
N GLN A 89 5.41 4.08 18.34
CA GLN A 89 4.74 5.18 17.66
C GLN A 89 3.56 4.66 16.82
N VAL A 90 2.46 5.40 16.86
CA VAL A 90 1.25 5.09 16.10
C VAL A 90 1.38 5.67 14.69
N TRP A 91 1.06 4.88 13.68
CA TRP A 91 1.07 5.29 12.27
C TRP A 91 -0.33 5.13 11.68
N ALA A 92 -0.71 6.03 10.78
CA ALA A 92 -1.91 5.88 9.98
C ALA A 92 -1.52 5.27 8.62
N SER A 93 -1.99 4.05 8.36
CA SER A 93 -1.79 3.38 7.07
C SER A 93 -3.03 3.53 6.22
N TYR A 94 -2.86 4.03 4.99
CA TYR A 94 -3.95 4.23 4.05
C TYR A 94 -3.84 3.17 2.93
N PRO A 95 -4.87 2.32 2.72
CA PRO A 95 -4.86 1.38 1.62
C PRO A 95 -5.03 2.13 0.30
N MET A 96 -4.00 2.11 -0.53
CA MET A 96 -3.98 2.77 -1.85
C MET A 96 -4.41 1.79 -2.94
N GLN A 97 -5.33 2.21 -3.81
CA GLN A 97 -5.75 1.47 -5.00
C GLN A 97 -5.26 2.21 -6.24
N TYR A 98 -4.53 1.50 -7.12
CA TYR A 98 -4.07 2.08 -8.38
C TYR A 98 -5.25 2.43 -9.28
N LEU A 99 -5.23 3.65 -9.83
CA LEU A 99 -6.23 4.12 -10.78
C LEU A 99 -5.70 4.04 -12.20
N GLN A 100 -4.76 4.92 -12.53
CA GLN A 100 -4.18 5.02 -13.86
C GLN A 100 -2.87 5.82 -13.84
N SER A 101 -2.17 5.81 -14.97
CA SER A 101 -0.94 6.56 -15.17
C SER A 101 -1.22 7.88 -15.88
N PHE A 102 -0.54 8.94 -15.45
CA PHE A 102 -0.61 10.26 -16.06
C PHE A 102 0.79 10.70 -16.51
N ASN A 103 0.87 11.37 -17.64
CA ASN A 103 2.15 11.90 -18.12
C ASN A 103 2.56 13.12 -17.29
N TYR A 104 3.87 13.24 -17.02
CA TYR A 104 4.40 14.38 -16.27
C TYR A 104 4.14 15.72 -16.96
N LYS A 105 4.41 15.76 -18.27
CA LYS A 105 4.34 16.98 -19.07
C LYS A 105 3.96 16.67 -20.51
N PRO A 106 2.66 16.49 -20.80
CA PRO A 106 2.21 16.49 -22.18
C PRO A 106 2.57 17.82 -22.83
N TYR A 107 3.14 17.78 -24.03
CA TYR A 107 3.56 18.97 -24.76
C TYR A 107 3.11 18.90 -26.22
N GLU A 108 2.98 20.07 -26.82
CA GLU A 108 2.62 20.19 -28.22
C GLU A 108 3.87 20.33 -29.08
N ALA A 109 4.02 19.44 -30.06
CA ALA A 109 5.01 19.57 -31.11
C ALA A 109 4.38 20.24 -32.35
N ILE A 110 4.95 21.36 -32.78
CA ILE A 110 4.50 22.11 -33.96
C ILE A 110 5.36 21.67 -35.16
N VAL A 111 4.74 21.03 -36.14
CA VAL A 111 5.39 20.54 -37.36
C VAL A 111 4.98 21.43 -38.53
N ARG A 112 5.97 21.97 -39.28
CA ARG A 112 5.76 22.74 -40.51
C ARG A 112 6.37 21.96 -41.69
N PRO A 113 5.56 21.18 -42.44
CA PRO A 113 6.07 20.37 -43.54
C PRO A 113 6.64 21.26 -44.64
N SER A 114 7.79 20.88 -45.21
CA SER A 114 8.44 21.66 -46.28
C SER A 114 7.69 21.65 -47.62
N ASN A 115 6.72 20.75 -47.78
CA ASN A 115 5.87 20.64 -48.95
C ASN A 115 4.53 21.36 -48.78
N ASP A 116 4.31 22.09 -47.67
CA ASP A 116 3.07 22.78 -47.34
C ASP A 116 1.81 21.87 -47.41
N GLN A 117 1.99 20.57 -47.16
CA GLN A 117 0.89 19.60 -47.11
C GLN A 117 0.74 19.05 -45.70
N CYS A 118 -0.38 19.38 -45.08
CA CYS A 118 -0.75 18.91 -43.76
C CYS A 118 -2.06 18.14 -43.83
N SER A 119 -2.12 16.98 -43.16
CA SER A 119 -3.35 16.20 -43.02
C SER A 119 -3.54 15.74 -41.59
N ALA A 120 -4.72 16.01 -41.03
CA ALA A 120 -5.20 15.44 -39.77
C ALA A 120 -6.14 14.23 -39.99
N SER A 121 -6.18 13.69 -41.21
CA SER A 121 -7.05 12.55 -41.55
C SER A 121 -6.35 11.56 -42.49
N GLY A 122 -6.97 10.39 -42.65
CA GLY A 122 -6.46 9.31 -43.51
C GLY A 122 -5.49 8.35 -42.82
N SER A 123 -4.86 7.49 -43.62
CA SER A 123 -3.95 6.45 -43.15
C SER A 123 -2.61 7.01 -42.66
N ASN A 124 -2.15 8.12 -43.25
CA ASN A 124 -0.86 8.74 -42.97
C ASN A 124 -1.04 10.23 -42.63
N PRO A 125 -1.60 10.57 -41.45
CA PRO A 125 -1.68 11.96 -41.00
C PRO A 125 -0.28 12.49 -40.66
N THR A 126 -0.12 13.81 -40.70
CA THR A 126 1.19 14.47 -40.51
C THR A 126 1.82 14.19 -39.14
N CYS A 127 1.00 14.07 -38.08
CA CYS A 127 1.45 13.71 -36.73
C CYS A 127 1.59 12.20 -36.50
N GLY A 128 1.16 11.36 -37.45
CA GLY A 128 1.00 9.93 -37.26
C GLY A 128 -0.16 9.56 -36.34
N TRP A 129 -0.37 8.27 -36.15
CA TRP A 129 -1.38 7.71 -35.25
C TRP A 129 -0.70 7.11 -34.02
N TYR A 130 -1.31 7.30 -32.83
CA TYR A 130 -0.88 6.61 -31.62
C TYR A 130 -1.62 5.28 -31.48
N TYR A 131 -0.90 4.23 -31.10
CA TYR A 131 -1.45 2.88 -30.94
C TYR A 131 -1.22 2.35 -29.53
N VAL A 132 -2.26 1.77 -28.94
CA VAL A 132 -2.16 0.98 -27.72
C VAL A 132 -2.35 -0.49 -28.10
N GLY A 133 -1.23 -1.22 -28.18
CA GLY A 133 -1.20 -2.54 -28.80
C GLY A 133 -1.52 -2.43 -30.29
N SER A 134 -2.59 -3.11 -30.74
CA SER A 134 -3.07 -3.06 -32.13
C SER A 134 -4.18 -2.03 -32.36
N TYR A 135 -4.62 -1.31 -31.32
CA TYR A 135 -5.75 -0.38 -31.41
C TYR A 135 -5.27 1.05 -31.60
N GLN A 136 -5.78 1.68 -32.65
CA GLN A 136 -5.56 3.10 -32.91
C GLN A 136 -6.34 3.95 -31.90
N VAL A 137 -5.65 4.88 -31.25
CA VAL A 137 -6.28 5.79 -30.29
C VAL A 137 -6.99 6.91 -31.06
N PRO A 138 -8.31 7.11 -30.83
CA PRO A 138 -9.05 8.19 -31.46
C PRO A 138 -8.41 9.56 -31.16
N ASP A 139 -8.46 10.46 -32.14
CA ASP A 139 -7.99 11.84 -32.02
C ASP A 139 -6.48 12.01 -31.71
N SER A 140 -5.70 10.92 -31.77
CA SER A 140 -4.25 10.96 -31.54
C SER A 140 -3.44 11.59 -32.67
N GLN A 141 -4.05 11.78 -33.85
CA GLN A 141 -3.44 12.39 -35.02
C GLN A 141 -3.33 13.92 -34.94
N GLY A 142 -3.79 14.52 -33.84
CA GLY A 142 -3.75 15.97 -33.63
C GLY A 142 -4.64 16.71 -34.62
N PHE A 143 -4.25 17.94 -34.94
CA PHE A 143 -4.99 18.81 -35.85
C PHE A 143 -4.05 19.65 -36.71
N VAL A 144 -4.61 20.24 -37.76
CA VAL A 144 -3.91 21.11 -38.71
C VAL A 144 -4.48 22.51 -38.63
N CYS A 145 -3.61 23.50 -38.79
CA CYS A 145 -3.97 24.88 -39.06
C CYS A 145 -3.33 25.31 -40.37
N ASP A 146 -4.05 26.09 -41.17
CA ASP A 146 -3.56 26.73 -42.38
C ASP A 146 -3.80 28.24 -42.32
N CYS A 147 -3.12 28.98 -43.18
CA CYS A 147 -3.44 30.39 -43.39
C CYS A 147 -4.78 30.49 -44.12
N SER A 148 -5.75 31.18 -43.53
CA SER A 148 -6.98 31.47 -44.24
C SER A 148 -6.72 32.48 -45.37
N PHE A 149 -7.61 32.52 -46.36
CA PHE A 149 -7.48 33.48 -47.47
C PHE A 149 -7.40 34.94 -46.98
N THR A 150 -8.13 35.27 -45.92
CA THR A 150 -8.06 36.60 -45.28
C THR A 150 -6.72 36.84 -44.62
N ASP A 151 -6.15 35.84 -43.94
CA ASP A 151 -4.83 36.00 -43.31
C ASP A 151 -3.73 36.26 -44.36
N VAL A 152 -3.82 35.59 -45.51
CA VAL A 152 -2.89 35.82 -46.62
C VAL A 152 -3.03 37.24 -47.18
N TRP A 153 -4.25 37.69 -47.44
CA TRP A 153 -4.49 39.01 -48.00
C TRP A 153 -4.09 40.14 -47.05
N ASP A 154 -4.45 40.02 -45.78
CA ASP A 154 -4.22 41.04 -44.77
C ASP A 154 -2.72 41.20 -44.44
N THR A 155 -1.98 40.08 -44.38
CA THR A 155 -0.52 40.09 -44.20
C THR A 155 0.20 40.66 -45.41
N THR A 156 -0.19 40.26 -46.63
CA THR A 156 0.42 40.74 -47.89
C THR A 156 0.28 42.25 -48.07
N LEU A 157 -0.88 42.81 -47.73
CA LEU A 157 -1.15 44.25 -47.86
C LEU A 157 -0.65 45.08 -46.66
N GLY A 158 -0.06 44.45 -45.63
CA GLY A 158 0.41 45.13 -44.43
C GLY A 158 -0.71 45.74 -43.57
N VAL A 159 -1.95 45.27 -43.75
CA VAL A 159 -3.14 45.68 -42.96
C VAL A 159 -3.35 44.79 -41.74
N ALA A 160 -2.68 43.63 -41.68
CA ALA A 160 -2.70 42.73 -40.54
C ALA A 160 -2.00 43.36 -39.33
N ASN A 161 -2.79 43.97 -38.44
CA ASN A 161 -2.37 44.17 -37.06
C ASN A 161 -2.47 42.82 -36.33
N GLU A 162 -1.36 42.09 -36.26
CA GLU A 162 -1.16 40.95 -35.34
C GLU A 162 -2.12 39.75 -35.53
N GLN A 163 -2.28 39.22 -36.75
CA GLN A 163 -2.89 37.89 -36.94
C GLN A 163 -1.95 36.81 -36.36
N ARG A 164 -2.15 36.51 -35.08
CA ARG A 164 -1.39 35.47 -34.37
C ARG A 164 -1.90 34.09 -34.79
N THR A 165 -1.23 33.47 -35.74
CA THR A 165 -1.39 32.04 -36.04
C THR A 165 -0.77 31.20 -34.92
N ARG A 166 -1.34 30.03 -34.60
CA ARG A 166 -0.86 29.15 -33.49
C ARG A 166 0.60 28.76 -33.68
N ALA A 167 1.02 28.57 -34.92
CA ALA A 167 2.39 28.25 -35.30
C ALA A 167 3.21 29.45 -35.79
N ASN A 168 2.72 30.69 -35.67
CA ASN A 168 3.40 31.88 -36.22
C ASN A 168 3.84 31.66 -37.68
N LEU A 169 2.93 31.14 -38.49
CA LEU A 169 3.06 30.96 -39.93
C LEU A 169 3.24 32.31 -40.62
N ASP A 170 4.12 32.32 -41.62
CA ASP A 170 4.25 33.43 -42.55
C ASP A 170 3.17 33.26 -43.63
N CYS A 171 2.10 34.04 -43.54
CA CYS A 171 1.00 34.00 -44.49
C CYS A 171 1.17 34.99 -45.65
N ASP A 172 2.30 35.70 -45.76
CA ASP A 172 2.52 36.65 -46.85
C ASP A 172 2.52 35.94 -48.21
N PHE A 173 1.75 36.44 -49.18
CA PHE A 173 1.73 35.93 -50.54
C PHE A 173 3.12 35.87 -51.17
N PHE A 174 3.99 36.84 -50.87
CA PHE A 174 5.32 36.92 -51.45
C PHE A 174 6.34 35.95 -50.81
N SER A 175 6.00 35.34 -49.67
CA SER A 175 6.86 34.34 -49.02
C SER A 175 6.93 33.04 -49.84
N ASN A 176 5.78 32.59 -50.39
CA ASN A 176 5.67 31.38 -51.22
C ASN A 176 4.56 31.53 -52.29
N PRO A 177 4.75 32.42 -53.29
CA PRO A 177 3.70 32.81 -54.23
C PRO A 177 3.22 31.66 -55.11
N LEU A 178 4.10 30.72 -55.48
CA LEU A 178 3.75 29.57 -56.31
C LEU A 178 2.86 28.57 -55.57
N ASN A 179 3.12 28.30 -54.28
CA ASN A 179 2.33 27.35 -53.49
C ASN A 179 0.95 27.93 -53.16
N ILE A 180 0.90 29.22 -52.80
CA ILE A 180 -0.35 29.92 -52.51
C ILE A 180 -1.23 30.03 -53.76
N LEU A 181 -0.65 30.33 -54.94
CA LEU A 181 -1.39 30.43 -56.20
C LEU A 181 -1.99 29.08 -56.66
N VAL A 182 -1.34 27.97 -56.32
CA VAL A 182 -1.81 26.60 -56.63
C VAL A 182 -2.77 26.07 -55.54
N GLY A 183 -3.10 26.88 -54.53
CA GLY A 183 -4.08 26.55 -53.50
C GLY A 183 -3.53 25.77 -52.31
N ASN A 184 -2.21 25.77 -52.11
CA ASN A 184 -1.55 25.18 -50.95
C ASN A 184 -0.99 26.30 -50.06
N PRO A 185 -1.82 26.93 -49.21
CA PRO A 185 -1.32 27.89 -48.25
C PRO A 185 -0.39 27.21 -47.22
N PRO A 186 0.54 27.96 -46.60
CA PRO A 186 1.36 27.45 -45.52
C PRO A 186 0.52 26.81 -44.42
N CYS A 187 0.95 25.64 -43.94
CA CYS A 187 0.22 24.86 -42.95
C CYS A 187 1.12 24.40 -41.80
N SER A 188 0.51 24.15 -40.64
CA SER A 188 1.15 23.53 -39.49
C SER A 188 0.31 22.39 -38.92
N ALA A 189 0.97 21.29 -38.56
CA ALA A 189 0.39 20.22 -37.78
C ALA A 189 0.77 20.36 -36.30
N HIS A 190 -0.20 20.12 -35.43
CA HIS A 190 -0.11 20.30 -33.99
C HIS A 190 -0.30 18.95 -33.30
N CYS A 191 0.82 18.36 -32.87
CA CYS A 191 0.86 16.99 -32.40
C CYS A 191 0.98 16.96 -30.86
N LEU A 192 0.12 16.18 -30.20
CA LEU A 192 0.27 15.92 -28.77
C LEU A 192 1.36 14.89 -28.54
N MET A 193 2.38 15.27 -27.79
CA MET A 193 3.50 14.42 -27.40
C MET A 193 3.53 14.26 -25.88
N PHE A 194 4.12 13.16 -25.43
CA PHE A 194 4.26 12.84 -24.02
C PHE A 194 5.72 12.85 -23.61
N ASP A 195 5.99 13.35 -22.40
CA ASP A 195 7.31 13.23 -21.78
C ASP A 195 7.64 11.76 -21.49
N PRO A 196 8.91 11.34 -21.49
CA PRO A 196 9.28 9.99 -21.06
C PRO A 196 8.87 9.65 -19.62
N LEU A 197 8.65 10.66 -18.76
CA LEU A 197 8.27 10.49 -17.37
C LEU A 197 6.75 10.34 -17.19
N TRP A 198 6.35 9.27 -16.51
CA TRP A 198 4.97 8.95 -16.17
C TRP A 198 4.81 8.73 -14.67
N TYR A 199 3.66 9.14 -14.13
CA TYR A 199 3.30 8.98 -12.73
C TYR A 199 2.09 8.07 -12.57
N SER A 200 2.20 7.11 -11.65
CA SER A 200 1.09 6.28 -11.21
C SER A 200 0.29 7.01 -10.16
N VAL A 201 -1.00 7.20 -10.41
CA VAL A 201 -1.92 7.79 -9.42
C VAL A 201 -2.74 6.68 -8.79
N SER A 202 -2.78 6.70 -7.46
CA SER A 202 -3.55 5.79 -6.64
C SER A 202 -4.51 6.60 -5.77
N SER A 203 -5.75 6.14 -5.62
CA SER A 203 -6.71 6.72 -4.68
C SER A 203 -6.73 5.95 -3.37
N ASP A 204 -6.99 6.66 -2.28
CA ASP A 204 -7.41 6.07 -1.04
C ASP A 204 -8.81 5.46 -1.20
N GLY A 205 -8.94 4.16 -0.92
CA GLY A 205 -10.28 3.58 -0.76
C GLY A 205 -10.93 4.21 0.47
N SER A 206 -12.21 4.59 0.36
CA SER A 206 -13.03 5.30 1.38
C SER A 206 -13.23 4.60 2.73
N CYS A 207 -12.42 3.59 3.04
CA CYS A 207 -12.30 3.00 4.37
C CYS A 207 -10.95 3.38 4.96
N ILE A 208 -10.95 4.44 5.79
CA ILE A 208 -9.85 4.68 6.73
C ILE A 208 -9.80 3.49 7.68
N LYS A 209 -8.98 2.49 7.35
CA LYS A 209 -8.62 1.44 8.29
C LYS A 209 -7.57 2.05 9.20
N PHE A 210 -8.00 2.55 10.36
CA PHE A 210 -7.08 2.75 11.46
C PHE A 210 -6.66 1.38 11.96
N GLU A 211 -5.72 0.77 11.25
CA GLU A 211 -4.96 -0.33 11.81
C GLU A 211 -3.92 0.30 12.72
N ALA A 212 -4.32 0.58 13.96
CA ALA A 212 -3.35 0.69 15.03
C ALA A 212 -2.72 -0.69 15.15
N CYS A 213 -1.70 -0.94 14.33
CA CYS A 213 -0.84 -2.10 14.47
C CYS A 213 -0.43 -2.11 15.93
N LEU A 214 -0.92 -3.11 16.68
CA LEU A 214 -0.67 -3.24 18.10
C LEU A 214 0.83 -3.44 18.24
N SER A 215 1.53 -2.33 18.49
CA SER A 215 2.94 -2.33 18.78
C SER A 215 3.15 -3.27 19.93
N ILE A 216 4.00 -4.28 19.70
CA ILE A 216 4.31 -5.39 20.61
C ILE A 216 4.27 -4.89 22.06
N VAL A 217 3.27 -5.34 22.82
CA VAL A 217 3.30 -5.20 24.27
C VAL A 217 4.32 -6.21 24.75
N GLN A 218 5.56 -5.77 24.83
CA GLN A 218 6.64 -6.60 25.33
C GLN A 218 6.64 -6.49 26.86
N ILE A 219 6.34 -7.61 27.54
CA ILE A 219 6.55 -7.73 28.99
C ILE A 219 8.06 -7.95 29.15
N ILE A 220 8.81 -6.88 29.39
CA ILE A 220 10.28 -6.89 29.27
C ILE A 220 10.98 -7.54 30.48
N GLN A 221 10.34 -7.60 31.67
CA GLN A 221 10.96 -8.20 32.86
C GLN A 221 9.88 -8.75 33.80
N VAL A 222 9.96 -10.04 34.16
CA VAL A 222 9.37 -10.57 35.40
C VAL A 222 10.54 -10.76 36.37
N HIS A 223 10.75 -9.78 37.25
CA HIS A 223 11.80 -9.87 38.26
C HIS A 223 11.18 -10.40 39.55
N LEU A 224 11.38 -11.68 39.83
CA LEU A 224 11.10 -12.25 41.15
C LEU A 224 12.27 -11.87 42.05
N CYS A 225 12.11 -10.83 42.86
CA CYS A 225 13.10 -10.48 43.87
C CYS A 225 13.11 -11.56 44.96
N ASP A 226 14.02 -12.53 44.82
CA ASP A 226 14.32 -13.47 45.90
C ASP A 226 15.08 -12.69 46.99
N LYS A 227 14.39 -12.30 48.06
CA LYS A 227 15.04 -11.71 49.22
C LYS A 227 15.82 -12.82 49.91
N HIS A 228 17.11 -12.94 49.56
CA HIS A 228 18.09 -13.61 50.41
C HIS A 228 17.98 -13.02 51.82
N VAL A 229 17.44 -13.83 52.73
CA VAL A 229 17.55 -13.62 54.17
C VAL A 229 19.04 -13.68 54.50
N PHE A 230 19.67 -12.52 54.67
CA PHE A 230 20.93 -12.43 55.38
C PHE A 230 20.67 -12.88 56.81
N LYS A 231 21.40 -13.93 57.22
CA LYS A 231 21.44 -14.47 58.58
C LYS A 231 21.76 -13.39 59.62
#